data_AF-A0A5S5BV21-F1
#
_entry.id   AF-A0A5S5BV21-F1
#
_cell.length_a   1.000
_cell.length_b   1.000
_cell.length_c   1.000
_cell.angle_alpha   90.00
_cell.angle_beta   90.00
_cell.angle_gamma   90.00
#
_symmetry.space_group_name_H-M   'P 1'
#
loop_
_entity.id
_entity.type
_entity.pdbx_description
1 polymer ?
#
loop_
_entity_poly.entity_id
_entity_poly.type
_entity_poly.pdbx_seq_one_letter_code
_entity_poly.pdbx_strand_id
1 'polypeptide(L)'
;MNIENYKELILSLPIRQQCFTTNRNTWKKAENEVRWLKLLNDKLFEDNQTLTISRQDIFETKETRAVIIKTIYWGYARGMRGNHFVNILSDIEFIESAFLKLKQTEQIKTCDFKELTKTLTNVSGIGLSTYSKLLYFFNLKINNIPCLILDRRLIDVFKSQMYVNFQFLRSMNYHNAEKKYLDFLQVMNQNARKIETEGENIEQFLFLFGNNLRTTDTIA
;
A
#
# COMPACT_ATOMS: atom_id res chain seq x y z
N MET A 1 16.17 2.77 -18.60
CA MET A 1 16.72 3.51 -17.43
C MET A 1 17.21 2.55 -16.37
N ASN A 2 18.19 2.96 -15.56
CA ASN A 2 18.67 2.23 -14.38
C ASN A 2 18.36 3.07 -13.12
N ILE A 3 17.75 2.47 -12.09
CA ILE A 3 17.44 3.20 -10.83
C ILE A 3 18.69 3.61 -10.07
N GLU A 4 19.83 2.95 -10.30
CA GLU A 4 21.12 3.28 -9.68
C GLU A 4 21.54 4.72 -9.99
N ASN A 5 21.17 5.24 -11.17
CA ASN A 5 21.41 6.62 -11.56
C ASN A 5 20.67 7.64 -10.67
N TYR A 6 19.69 7.18 -9.89
CA TYR A 6 18.89 7.99 -8.99
C TYR A 6 19.14 7.65 -7.52
N LYS A 7 20.21 6.91 -7.18
CA LYS A 7 20.51 6.43 -5.81
C LYS A 7 20.38 7.54 -4.76
N GLU A 8 21.04 8.68 -4.97
CA GLU A 8 21.02 9.80 -4.01
C GLU A 8 19.62 10.37 -3.79
N LEU A 9 18.84 10.50 -4.86
CA LEU A 9 17.44 10.94 -4.77
C LEU A 9 16.60 9.92 -4.00
N ILE A 10 16.72 8.63 -4.35
CA ILE A 10 15.97 7.53 -3.71
C ILE A 10 16.27 7.51 -2.20
N LEU A 11 17.54 7.63 -1.81
CA LEU A 11 17.96 7.68 -0.40
C LEU A 11 17.38 8.88 0.34
N SER A 12 17.23 10.02 -0.34
CA SER A 12 16.79 11.28 0.26
C SER A 12 15.27 11.46 0.29
N LEU A 13 14.48 10.50 -0.19
CA LEU A 13 13.02 10.63 -0.23
C LEU A 13 12.42 10.66 1.18
N PRO A 14 11.50 11.60 1.49
CA PRO A 14 10.89 11.72 2.80
C PRO A 14 9.73 10.72 2.97
N ILE A 15 10.05 9.42 3.04
CA ILE A 15 9.07 8.32 3.01
C ILE A 15 7.96 8.51 4.04
N ARG A 16 8.35 8.78 5.29
CA ARG A 16 7.44 8.90 6.43
C ARG A 16 6.48 10.10 6.30
N GLN A 17 6.89 11.14 5.59
CA GLN A 17 6.09 12.37 5.40
C GLN A 17 5.14 12.28 4.20
N GLN A 18 5.19 11.22 3.38
CA GLN A 18 4.27 11.07 2.26
C GLN A 18 2.83 11.06 2.76
N CYS A 19 2.06 12.07 2.37
CA CYS A 19 0.71 12.27 2.83
C CYS A 19 -0.30 12.45 1.71
N PHE A 20 -1.56 12.17 2.04
CA PHE A 20 -2.70 12.45 1.20
C PHE A 20 -3.81 13.06 2.05
N THR A 21 -4.58 13.96 1.43
CA THR A 21 -5.72 14.64 2.05
C THR A 21 -7.02 14.07 1.54
N THR A 22 -7.88 13.63 2.44
CA THR A 22 -9.25 13.18 2.12
C THR A 22 -10.28 14.14 2.68
N ASN A 23 -11.46 14.22 2.05
CA ASN A 23 -12.57 15.02 2.51
C ASN A 23 -13.57 14.15 3.28
N ARG A 24 -14.09 14.63 4.40
CA ARG A 24 -15.06 13.88 5.22
C ARG A 24 -16.32 13.50 4.44
N ASN A 25 -16.77 14.36 3.53
CA ASN A 25 -17.93 14.13 2.70
C ASN A 25 -17.78 12.89 1.80
N THR A 26 -16.55 12.53 1.42
CA THR A 26 -16.25 11.28 0.69
C THR A 26 -16.71 10.04 1.46
N TRP A 27 -16.73 10.09 2.79
CA TRP A 27 -17.00 8.96 3.68
C TRP A 27 -18.38 9.02 4.35
N LYS A 28 -19.14 10.11 4.13
CA LYS A 28 -20.41 10.39 4.80
C LYS A 28 -21.46 9.30 4.61
N LYS A 29 -21.51 8.69 3.42
CA LYS A 29 -22.38 7.54 3.17
C LYS A 29 -22.12 6.41 4.18
N ALA A 30 -20.86 6.03 4.35
CA ALA A 30 -20.47 4.97 5.27
C ALA A 30 -20.66 5.38 6.75
N GLU A 31 -20.41 6.65 7.11
CA GLU A 31 -20.71 7.16 8.46
C GLU A 31 -22.19 7.00 8.82
N ASN A 32 -23.10 7.22 7.86
CA ASN A 32 -24.54 7.09 8.08
C ASN A 32 -24.96 5.62 8.28
N GLU A 33 -24.24 4.67 7.71
CA GLU A 33 -24.53 3.24 7.80
C GLU A 33 -23.84 2.59 9.01
N VAL A 34 -22.70 3.14 9.46
CA VAL A 34 -21.83 2.53 10.48
C VAL A 34 -21.55 3.52 11.62
N ARG A 35 -22.32 3.39 12.71
CA ARG A 35 -22.28 4.34 13.85
C ARG A 35 -20.89 4.51 14.46
N TRP A 36 -20.12 3.42 14.64
CA TRP A 36 -18.78 3.51 15.22
C TRP A 36 -17.80 4.26 14.31
N LEU A 37 -18.00 4.20 12.99
CA LEU A 37 -17.17 4.95 12.04
C LEU A 37 -17.42 6.45 12.19
N LYS A 38 -18.68 6.86 12.37
CA LYS A 38 -18.99 8.26 12.66
C LYS A 38 -18.23 8.77 13.89
N LEU A 39 -18.25 8.01 14.99
CA LEU A 39 -17.53 8.39 16.21
C LEU A 39 -16.00 8.45 15.99
N LEU A 40 -15.45 7.54 15.19
CA LEU A 40 -14.04 7.59 14.79
C LEU A 40 -13.76 8.84 13.96
N ASN A 41 -14.62 9.17 13.00
CA ASN A 41 -14.43 10.33 12.14
C ASN A 41 -14.64 11.66 12.86
N ASP A 42 -15.54 11.72 13.85
CA ASP A 42 -15.67 12.88 14.73
C ASP A 42 -14.33 13.15 15.46
N LYS A 43 -13.56 12.11 15.81
CA LYS A 43 -12.21 12.26 16.40
C LYS A 43 -11.13 12.55 15.38
N LEU A 44 -11.16 11.90 14.22
CA LEU A 44 -10.10 12.03 13.22
C LEU A 44 -10.15 13.37 12.49
N PHE A 45 -11.35 13.84 12.15
CA PHE A 45 -11.54 15.11 11.45
C PHE A 45 -11.70 16.28 12.41
N GLU A 46 -12.09 16.03 13.67
CA GLU A 46 -12.48 17.07 14.62
C GLU A 46 -13.53 18.00 13.97
N ASP A 47 -13.30 19.31 13.98
CA ASP A 47 -14.15 20.31 13.33
C ASP A 47 -13.77 20.57 11.85
N ASN A 48 -12.76 19.87 11.31
CA ASN A 48 -12.28 20.06 9.95
C ASN A 48 -13.09 19.25 8.91
N GLN A 49 -13.20 19.80 7.70
CA GLN A 49 -13.82 19.08 6.56
C GLN A 49 -12.86 18.10 5.88
N THR A 50 -11.56 18.21 6.17
CA THR A 50 -10.50 17.45 5.51
C THR A 50 -9.53 16.91 6.53
N LEU A 51 -8.95 15.77 6.20
CA LEU A 51 -7.96 15.07 7.01
C LEU A 51 -6.75 14.75 6.13
N THR A 52 -5.58 15.23 6.53
CA THR A 52 -4.30 14.89 5.91
C THR A 52 -3.64 13.80 6.75
N ILE A 53 -3.30 12.69 6.12
CA ILE A 53 -2.66 11.54 6.77
C ILE A 53 -1.34 11.31 6.07
N SER A 54 -0.25 11.20 6.84
CA SER A 54 1.07 10.75 6.39
C SER A 54 1.29 9.26 6.66
N ARG A 55 2.34 8.67 6.08
CA ARG A 55 2.74 7.30 6.46
C ARG A 55 3.06 7.22 7.95
N GLN A 56 3.77 8.21 8.49
CA GLN A 56 4.13 8.27 9.92
C GLN A 56 2.90 8.19 10.81
N ASP A 57 1.85 8.96 10.52
CA ASP A 57 0.60 8.96 11.30
C ASP A 57 -0.05 7.59 11.38
N ILE A 58 0.08 6.76 10.34
CA ILE A 58 -0.46 5.40 10.31
C ILE A 58 0.42 4.47 11.15
N PHE A 59 1.74 4.55 11.02
CA PHE A 59 2.68 3.74 11.80
C PHE A 59 2.60 4.01 13.31
N GLU A 60 2.33 5.24 13.71
CA GLU A 60 2.16 5.63 15.12
C GLU A 60 0.78 5.28 15.69
N THR A 61 -0.16 4.88 14.84
CA THR A 61 -1.51 4.49 15.28
C THR A 61 -1.48 3.11 15.94
N LYS A 62 -1.91 3.05 17.21
CA LYS A 62 -1.92 1.81 18.00
C LYS A 62 -3.14 0.93 17.74
N GLU A 63 -4.31 1.56 17.62
CA GLU A 63 -5.59 0.87 17.46
C GLU A 63 -5.69 0.22 16.06
N THR A 64 -5.82 -1.11 16.01
CA THR A 64 -5.88 -1.89 14.75
C THR A 64 -6.95 -1.36 13.80
N ARG A 65 -8.15 -1.08 14.30
CA ARG A 65 -9.24 -0.50 13.50
C ARG A 65 -8.83 0.81 12.85
N ALA A 66 -8.21 1.69 13.64
CA ALA A 66 -7.79 3.00 13.17
C ALA A 66 -6.64 2.89 12.16
N VAL A 67 -5.73 1.92 12.29
CA VAL A 67 -4.71 1.62 11.27
C VAL A 67 -5.38 1.25 9.94
N ILE A 68 -6.38 0.37 9.97
CA ILE A 68 -7.12 -0.04 8.76
C ILE A 68 -7.82 1.16 8.12
N ILE A 69 -8.57 1.95 8.90
CA ILE A 69 -9.30 3.11 8.38
C ILE A 69 -8.37 4.19 7.85
N LYS A 70 -7.31 4.55 8.59
CA LYS A 70 -6.32 5.53 8.12
C LYS A 70 -5.58 5.05 6.87
N THR A 71 -5.29 3.75 6.77
CA THR A 71 -4.71 3.15 5.55
C THR A 71 -5.63 3.33 4.34
N ILE A 72 -6.94 3.11 4.51
CA ILE A 72 -7.92 3.31 3.43
C ILE A 72 -8.02 4.78 3.06
N TYR A 73 -8.11 5.68 4.04
CA TYR A 73 -8.19 7.13 3.79
C TYR A 73 -6.96 7.67 3.08
N TRP A 74 -5.78 7.20 3.47
CA TRP A 74 -4.52 7.54 2.82
C TRP A 74 -4.44 6.98 1.40
N GLY A 75 -4.77 5.70 1.20
CA GLY A 75 -4.65 5.02 -0.09
C GLY A 75 -5.76 5.34 -1.10
N TYR A 76 -6.90 5.83 -0.63
CA TYR A 76 -8.11 6.09 -1.40
C TYR A 76 -8.70 7.45 -1.01
N ALA A 77 -7.88 8.50 -1.00
CA ALA A 77 -8.28 9.82 -0.54
C ALA A 77 -9.52 10.42 -1.24
N ARG A 78 -9.82 9.97 -2.47
CA ARG A 78 -11.01 10.34 -3.26
C ARG A 78 -12.18 9.36 -3.13
N GLY A 79 -12.10 8.42 -2.20
CA GLY A 79 -13.09 7.36 -1.98
C GLY A 79 -12.76 6.07 -2.71
N MET A 80 -13.42 4.99 -2.26
CA MET A 80 -13.41 3.70 -2.94
C MET A 80 -14.59 3.62 -3.93
N ARG A 81 -14.45 2.78 -4.96
CA ARG A 81 -15.52 2.59 -5.95
C ARG A 81 -16.69 1.80 -5.35
N GLY A 82 -17.91 2.12 -5.77
CA GLY A 82 -19.10 1.38 -5.37
C GLY A 82 -19.29 1.29 -3.86
N ASN A 83 -19.73 0.12 -3.37
CA ASN A 83 -19.95 -0.15 -1.95
C ASN A 83 -18.73 -0.79 -1.26
N HIS A 84 -17.54 -0.78 -1.87
CA HIS A 84 -16.37 -1.47 -1.33
C HIS A 84 -15.99 -1.04 0.08
N PHE A 85 -16.07 0.26 0.39
CA PHE A 85 -15.74 0.72 1.73
C PHE A 85 -16.75 0.22 2.77
N VAL A 86 -18.06 0.28 2.48
CA VAL A 86 -19.10 -0.25 3.37
C VAL A 86 -18.91 -1.76 3.59
N ASN A 87 -18.66 -2.51 2.53
CA ASN A 87 -18.42 -3.96 2.63
C ASN A 87 -17.21 -4.27 3.54
N ILE A 88 -16.13 -3.51 3.42
CA ILE A 88 -14.96 -3.63 4.32
C ILE A 88 -15.35 -3.35 5.77
N LEU A 89 -16.21 -2.36 6.02
CA LEU A 89 -16.65 -2.03 7.38
C LEU A 89 -17.52 -3.14 7.97
N SER A 90 -18.33 -3.82 7.15
CA SER A 90 -19.12 -4.98 7.58
C SER A 90 -18.24 -6.15 8.01
N ASP A 91 -17.10 -6.35 7.35
CA ASP A 91 -16.14 -7.42 7.65
C ASP A 91 -14.97 -6.95 8.54
N ILE A 92 -15.07 -5.78 9.19
CA ILE A 92 -13.93 -5.14 9.87
C ILE A 92 -13.31 -6.01 10.96
N GLU A 93 -14.13 -6.68 11.77
CA GLU A 93 -13.66 -7.54 12.88
C GLU A 93 -12.87 -8.75 12.38
N PHE A 94 -13.28 -9.29 11.24
CA PHE A 94 -12.59 -10.38 10.57
C PHE A 94 -11.23 -9.93 10.02
N ILE A 95 -11.18 -8.76 9.37
CA ILE A 95 -9.93 -8.18 8.87
C ILE A 95 -8.97 -7.91 10.03
N GLU A 96 -9.46 -7.30 11.12
CA GLU A 96 -8.66 -7.06 12.33
C GLU A 96 -8.05 -8.33 12.88
N SER A 97 -8.86 -9.37 13.04
CA SER A 97 -8.43 -10.68 13.55
C SER A 97 -7.35 -11.29 12.67
N ALA A 98 -7.49 -11.20 11.34
CA ALA A 98 -6.49 -11.71 10.40
C ALA A 98 -5.13 -11.01 10.53
N PHE A 99 -5.12 -9.68 10.64
CA PHE A 99 -3.88 -8.91 10.79
C PHE A 99 -3.26 -9.04 12.19
N LEU A 100 -4.08 -9.17 13.25
CA LEU A 100 -3.61 -9.44 14.60
C LEU A 100 -2.94 -10.82 14.72
N LYS A 101 -3.54 -11.86 14.11
CA LYS A 101 -2.94 -13.21 14.02
C LYS A 101 -1.57 -13.15 13.36
N LEU A 102 -1.44 -12.42 12.25
CA LEU A 102 -0.15 -12.27 11.55
C LEU A 102 0.88 -11.52 12.39
N LYS A 103 0.49 -10.45 13.10
CA LYS A 103 1.39 -9.72 14.01
C LYS A 103 1.95 -10.59 15.14
N GLN A 104 1.20 -11.59 15.58
CA GLN A 104 1.61 -12.53 16.61
C GLN A 104 2.44 -13.71 16.06
N THR A 105 2.54 -13.83 14.73
CA THR A 105 3.31 -14.88 14.06
C THR A 105 4.77 -14.48 14.01
N GLU A 106 5.64 -15.26 14.67
CA GLU A 106 7.08 -14.96 14.76
C GLU A 106 7.77 -14.86 13.40
N GLN A 107 7.45 -15.78 12.49
CA GLN A 107 7.98 -15.81 11.13
C GLN A 107 6.87 -16.08 10.13
N ILE A 108 6.38 -15.03 9.48
CA ILE A 108 5.36 -15.15 8.42
C ILE A 108 6.04 -15.71 7.17
N LYS A 109 5.54 -16.85 6.69
CA LYS A 109 6.04 -17.55 5.50
C LYS A 109 5.11 -17.37 4.32
N THR A 110 5.54 -17.88 3.17
CA THR A 110 4.75 -17.91 1.94
C THR A 110 3.38 -18.60 2.11
N CYS A 111 3.27 -19.64 2.95
CA CYS A 111 2.00 -20.31 3.21
C CYS A 111 1.01 -19.40 3.95
N ASP A 112 1.48 -18.66 4.95
CA ASP A 112 0.66 -17.72 5.72
C ASP A 112 0.14 -16.59 4.83
N PHE A 113 0.98 -16.09 3.92
CA PHE A 113 0.56 -15.11 2.92
C PHE A 113 -0.55 -15.66 2.02
N LYS A 114 -0.43 -16.90 1.52
CA LYS A 114 -1.47 -17.54 0.69
C LYS A 114 -2.79 -17.75 1.44
N GLU A 115 -2.72 -18.11 2.71
CA GLU A 115 -3.90 -18.23 3.57
C GLU A 115 -4.57 -16.85 3.77
N LEU A 116 -3.77 -15.81 4.04
CA LEU A 116 -4.25 -14.45 4.15
C LEU A 116 -4.92 -13.97 2.86
N THR A 117 -4.29 -14.16 1.70
CA THR A 117 -4.89 -13.70 0.44
C THR A 117 -6.21 -14.41 0.18
N LYS A 118 -6.28 -15.73 0.38
CA LYS A 118 -7.54 -16.49 0.24
C LYS A 118 -8.63 -15.96 1.19
N THR A 119 -8.23 -15.61 2.41
CA THR A 119 -9.09 -15.04 3.45
C THR A 119 -9.61 -13.66 3.02
N LEU A 120 -8.72 -12.75 2.60
CA LEU A 120 -9.06 -11.37 2.26
C LEU A 120 -9.78 -11.24 0.91
N THR A 121 -9.53 -12.13 -0.05
CA THR A 121 -10.23 -12.10 -1.36
C THR A 121 -11.73 -12.39 -1.23
N ASN A 122 -12.16 -13.00 -0.12
CA ASN A 122 -13.58 -13.20 0.16
C ASN A 122 -14.27 -11.93 0.67
N VAL A 123 -13.51 -10.94 1.14
CA VAL A 123 -14.04 -9.63 1.56
C VAL A 123 -14.24 -8.76 0.33
N SER A 124 -15.50 -8.51 0.00
CA SER A 124 -15.85 -7.69 -1.17
C SER A 124 -15.27 -6.28 -1.04
N GLY A 125 -14.38 -5.91 -1.96
CA GLY A 125 -13.74 -4.59 -1.98
C GLY A 125 -12.29 -4.54 -1.50
N ILE A 126 -11.76 -5.64 -0.98
CA ILE A 126 -10.32 -5.79 -0.72
C ILE A 126 -9.65 -6.43 -1.94
N GLY A 127 -8.87 -5.62 -2.67
CA GLY A 127 -7.95 -6.11 -3.70
C GLY A 127 -6.49 -5.99 -3.28
N LEU A 128 -5.59 -6.44 -4.14
CA LEU A 128 -4.13 -6.38 -3.93
C LEU A 128 -3.61 -5.01 -3.49
N SER A 129 -4.09 -3.93 -4.11
CA SER A 129 -3.69 -2.57 -3.73
C SER A 129 -4.08 -2.23 -2.29
N THR A 130 -5.21 -2.77 -1.80
CA THR A 130 -5.70 -2.53 -0.43
C THR A 130 -4.89 -3.35 0.56
N TYR A 131 -4.80 -4.67 0.37
CA TYR A 131 -4.13 -5.52 1.35
C TYR A 131 -2.61 -5.34 1.36
N SER A 132 -1.96 -5.00 0.24
CA SER A 132 -0.51 -4.67 0.26
C SER A 132 -0.22 -3.42 1.10
N LYS A 133 -1.11 -2.41 1.09
CA LYS A 133 -1.01 -1.25 2.00
C LYS A 133 -1.18 -1.65 3.45
N LEU A 134 -2.17 -2.50 3.75
CA LEU A 134 -2.34 -3.01 5.10
C LEU A 134 -1.10 -3.81 5.54
N LEU A 135 -0.60 -4.74 4.73
CA LEU A 135 0.64 -5.49 5.03
C LEU A 135 1.82 -4.55 5.34
N TYR A 136 1.99 -3.47 4.57
CA TYR A 136 3.01 -2.45 4.80
C TYR A 136 2.81 -1.69 6.10
N PHE A 137 1.61 -1.13 6.35
CA PHE A 137 1.35 -0.31 7.54
C PHE A 137 1.22 -1.11 8.84
N PHE A 138 0.89 -2.41 8.75
CA PHE A 138 1.04 -3.35 9.87
C PHE A 138 2.50 -3.74 10.13
N ASN A 139 3.44 -3.23 9.33
CA ASN A 139 4.89 -3.46 9.41
C ASN A 139 5.26 -4.95 9.34
N LEU A 140 4.56 -5.70 8.49
CA LEU A 140 4.76 -7.14 8.36
C LEU A 140 5.94 -7.47 7.44
N LYS A 141 6.61 -8.60 7.72
CA LYS A 141 7.67 -9.16 6.90
C LYS A 141 7.30 -10.57 6.48
N ILE A 142 7.36 -10.89 5.20
CA ILE A 142 7.14 -12.25 4.68
C ILE A 142 8.49 -12.84 4.29
N ASN A 143 8.85 -14.01 4.83
CA ASN A 143 10.17 -14.62 4.68
C ASN A 143 11.31 -13.62 5.00
N ASN A 144 11.15 -12.85 6.08
CA ASN A 144 12.07 -11.77 6.51
C ASN A 144 12.23 -10.60 5.52
N ILE A 145 11.41 -10.51 4.47
CA ILE A 145 11.40 -9.37 3.55
C ILE A 145 10.25 -8.43 3.95
N PRO A 146 10.50 -7.13 4.19
CA PRO A 146 9.44 -6.15 4.44
C PRO A 146 8.39 -6.14 3.33
N CYS A 147 7.13 -6.18 3.72
CA CYS A 147 6.03 -5.96 2.78
C CYS A 147 6.08 -4.53 2.23
N LEU A 148 5.73 -4.36 0.96
CA LEU A 148 5.71 -3.08 0.27
C LEU A 148 4.36 -2.88 -0.42
N ILE A 149 4.01 -1.62 -0.69
CA ILE A 149 2.76 -1.29 -1.37
C ILE A 149 2.89 -1.68 -2.85
N LEU A 150 1.94 -2.47 -3.36
CA LEU A 150 1.83 -2.77 -4.79
C LEU A 150 0.47 -2.27 -5.31
N ASP A 151 0.48 -1.08 -5.90
CA ASP A 151 -0.70 -0.48 -6.51
C ASP A 151 -0.66 -0.51 -8.04
N ARG A 152 -1.70 0.05 -8.66
CA ARG A 152 -1.79 0.10 -10.11
C ARG A 152 -0.65 0.92 -10.74
N ARG A 153 -0.19 2.00 -10.09
CA ARG A 153 0.89 2.83 -10.63
C ARG A 153 2.16 2.02 -10.75
N LEU A 154 2.53 1.26 -9.72
CA LEU A 154 3.71 0.40 -9.77
C LEU A 154 3.57 -0.73 -10.80
N ILE A 155 2.39 -1.36 -10.89
CA ILE A 155 2.12 -2.36 -11.93
C ILE A 155 2.33 -1.76 -13.33
N ASP A 156 1.81 -0.55 -13.56
CA ASP A 156 1.97 0.16 -14.83
C ASP A 156 3.45 0.50 -15.11
N VAL A 157 4.22 0.89 -14.09
CA VAL A 157 5.68 1.08 -14.20
C VAL A 157 6.38 -0.19 -14.65
N PHE A 158 6.11 -1.34 -14.02
CA PHE A 158 6.76 -2.60 -14.41
C PHE A 158 6.36 -3.05 -15.82
N LYS A 159 5.09 -2.86 -16.18
CA LYS A 159 4.58 -3.17 -17.51
C LYS A 159 5.19 -2.28 -18.61
N SER A 160 5.55 -1.04 -18.30
CA SER A 160 6.20 -0.10 -19.24
C SER A 160 7.59 -0.55 -19.68
N GLN A 161 8.26 -1.41 -18.91
CA GLN A 161 9.63 -1.87 -19.14
C GLN A 161 10.68 -0.75 -19.19
N MET A 162 10.36 0.44 -18.68
CA MET A 162 11.27 1.60 -18.70
C MET A 162 12.54 1.39 -17.87
N TYR A 163 12.52 0.51 -16.87
CA TYR A 163 13.62 0.26 -15.94
C TYR A 163 14.16 -1.16 -16.09
N VAL A 164 15.47 -1.27 -16.38
CA VAL A 164 16.14 -2.56 -16.56
C VAL A 164 16.21 -3.38 -15.26
N ASN A 165 16.18 -2.70 -14.11
CA ASN A 165 16.23 -3.29 -12.76
C ASN A 165 15.03 -4.20 -12.45
N PHE A 166 13.90 -4.03 -13.15
CA PHE A 166 12.64 -4.72 -12.88
C PHE A 166 12.19 -5.61 -14.04
N GLN A 167 13.09 -6.04 -14.92
CA GLN A 167 12.75 -6.88 -16.07
C GLN A 167 12.00 -8.18 -15.69
N PHE A 168 12.31 -8.78 -14.53
CA PHE A 168 11.59 -9.96 -14.03
C PHE A 168 10.11 -9.70 -13.74
N LEU A 169 9.73 -8.44 -13.51
CA LEU A 169 8.35 -8.02 -13.25
C LEU A 169 7.62 -7.54 -14.52
N ARG A 170 8.26 -7.54 -15.70
CA ARG A 170 7.68 -6.99 -16.95
C ARG A 170 6.33 -7.58 -17.36
N SER A 171 6.09 -8.84 -16.99
CA SER A 171 4.85 -9.57 -17.30
C SER A 171 3.80 -9.41 -16.20
N MET A 172 4.04 -8.57 -15.20
CA MET A 172 3.07 -8.23 -14.17
C MET A 172 1.95 -7.39 -14.77
N ASN A 173 0.71 -7.75 -14.44
CA ASN A 173 -0.49 -7.00 -14.78
C ASN A 173 -1.53 -7.21 -13.67
N TYR A 174 -2.63 -6.47 -13.73
CA TYR A 174 -3.64 -6.52 -12.67
C TYR A 174 -4.20 -7.93 -12.40
N HIS A 175 -4.29 -8.79 -13.41
CA HIS A 175 -4.84 -10.15 -13.27
C HIS A 175 -3.87 -11.14 -12.61
N ASN A 176 -2.56 -10.90 -12.69
CA ASN A 176 -1.55 -11.81 -12.14
C ASN A 176 -0.71 -11.21 -11.01
N ALA A 177 -0.88 -9.92 -10.70
CA ALA A 177 -0.05 -9.20 -9.74
C ALA A 177 -0.12 -9.81 -8.33
N GLU A 178 -1.28 -10.36 -7.91
CA GLU A 178 -1.41 -11.06 -6.64
C GLU A 178 -0.48 -12.28 -6.57
N LYS A 179 -0.47 -13.11 -7.63
CA LYS A 179 0.39 -14.30 -7.71
C LYS A 179 1.88 -13.94 -7.73
N LYS A 180 2.20 -12.72 -8.19
CA LYS A 180 3.57 -12.19 -8.32
C LYS A 180 3.98 -11.27 -7.18
N TYR A 181 3.15 -11.11 -6.15
CA TYR A 181 3.45 -10.17 -5.08
C TYR A 181 4.74 -10.53 -4.34
N LEU A 182 4.99 -11.82 -4.09
CA LEU A 182 6.24 -12.26 -3.46
C LEU A 182 7.46 -12.05 -4.36
N ASP A 183 7.33 -12.26 -5.67
CA ASP A 183 8.39 -11.96 -6.64
C ASP A 183 8.70 -10.46 -6.63
N PHE A 184 7.67 -9.61 -6.57
CA PHE A 184 7.81 -8.17 -6.40
C PHE A 184 8.63 -7.83 -5.14
N LEU A 185 8.27 -8.37 -3.97
CA LEU A 185 9.03 -8.11 -2.74
C LEU A 185 10.50 -8.53 -2.86
N GLN A 186 10.77 -9.69 -3.47
CA GLN A 186 12.13 -10.17 -3.69
C GLN A 186 12.93 -9.24 -4.60
N VAL A 187 12.36 -8.86 -5.75
CA VAL A 187 13.03 -7.97 -6.71
C VAL A 187 13.27 -6.59 -6.10
N MET A 188 12.31 -6.05 -5.35
CA MET A 188 12.48 -4.77 -4.66
C MET A 188 13.59 -4.84 -3.61
N ASN A 189 13.59 -5.87 -2.76
CA ASN A 189 14.62 -6.08 -1.73
C ASN A 189 16.01 -6.31 -2.33
N GLN A 190 16.13 -7.04 -3.45
CA GLN A 190 17.40 -7.21 -4.16
C GLN A 190 17.94 -5.88 -4.68
N ASN A 191 17.09 -5.08 -5.32
CA ASN A 191 17.49 -3.76 -5.82
C ASN A 191 17.81 -2.79 -4.68
N ALA A 192 17.06 -2.84 -3.58
CA ALA A 192 17.31 -2.02 -2.39
C ALA A 192 18.70 -2.28 -1.82
N ARG A 193 19.10 -3.56 -1.68
CA ARG A 193 20.45 -3.95 -1.26
C ARG A 193 21.54 -3.44 -2.19
N LYS A 194 21.32 -3.48 -3.51
CA LYS A 194 22.31 -3.02 -4.51
C LYS A 194 22.62 -1.53 -4.40
N ILE A 195 21.62 -0.72 -4.07
CA ILE A 195 21.80 0.74 -3.91
C ILE A 195 21.83 1.16 -2.43
N GLU A 196 22.01 0.22 -1.51
CA GLU A 196 22.16 0.44 -0.07
C GLU A 196 21.03 1.27 0.55
N THR A 197 19.79 0.93 0.21
CA THR A 197 18.57 1.60 0.70
C THR A 197 17.52 0.58 1.15
N GLU A 198 16.36 1.07 1.57
CA GLU A 198 15.20 0.27 1.91
C GLU A 198 14.24 0.11 0.72
N GLY A 199 13.50 -1.01 0.69
CA GLY A 199 12.54 -1.27 -0.38
C GLY A 199 11.45 -0.19 -0.51
N GLU A 200 11.08 0.46 0.61
CA GLU A 200 10.10 1.54 0.63
C GLU A 200 10.57 2.82 -0.09
N ASN A 201 11.88 3.08 -0.09
CA ASN A 201 12.45 4.20 -0.83
C ASN A 201 12.31 3.99 -2.34
N ILE A 202 12.61 2.79 -2.82
CA ILE A 202 12.43 2.44 -4.23
C ILE A 202 10.94 2.46 -4.58
N GLU A 203 10.07 1.91 -3.73
CA GLU A 203 8.62 1.91 -3.96
C GLU A 203 8.09 3.35 -4.12
N GLN A 204 8.45 4.27 -3.21
CA GLN A 204 8.02 5.66 -3.31
C GLN A 204 8.61 6.36 -4.55
N PHE A 205 9.87 6.11 -4.87
CA PHE A 205 10.48 6.64 -6.10
C PHE A 205 9.69 6.23 -7.34
N LEU A 206 9.36 4.95 -7.48
CA LEU A 206 8.59 4.45 -8.61
C LEU A 206 7.16 5.00 -8.60
N PHE A 207 6.55 5.17 -7.43
CA PHE A 207 5.22 5.77 -7.30
C PHE A 207 5.18 7.22 -7.79
N LEU A 208 6.21 8.01 -7.48
CA LEU A 208 6.30 9.44 -7.81
C LEU A 208 6.79 9.67 -9.25
N PHE A 209 7.87 8.99 -9.63
CA PHE A 209 8.65 9.28 -10.83
C PHE A 209 8.58 8.17 -11.88
N GLY A 210 8.15 6.96 -11.52
CA GLY A 210 8.28 5.77 -12.36
C GLY A 210 7.79 5.97 -13.80
N ASN A 211 6.60 6.55 -13.98
CA ASN A 211 6.02 6.84 -15.30
C ASN A 211 6.14 8.32 -15.73
N ASN A 212 6.90 9.13 -14.98
CA ASN A 212 6.98 10.58 -15.16
C ASN A 212 8.41 11.06 -15.53
N LEU A 213 9.30 10.14 -15.89
CA LEU A 213 10.66 10.43 -16.36
C LEU A 213 10.78 10.10 -17.84
N ARG A 214 11.47 10.95 -18.60
CA ARG A 214 11.75 10.72 -20.03
C ARG A 214 13.16 10.20 -20.21
N THR A 215 13.35 9.22 -21.10
CA THR A 215 14.67 8.82 -21.56
C THR A 215 15.25 9.87 -22.51
N THR A 216 16.48 10.30 -22.25
CA THR A 216 17.23 11.27 -23.07
C THR A 216 17.47 10.80 -24.51
N ASP A 217 17.24 9.52 -24.82
CA ASP A 217 17.40 8.94 -26.16
C ASP A 217 16.23 9.23 -27.12
N THR A 218 15.29 10.09 -26.75
CA THR A 218 14.22 10.56 -27.65
C THR A 218 14.41 12.04 -27.99
N ILE A 219 15.49 12.35 -28.70
CA ILE A 219 15.51 13.48 -29.63
C ILE A 219 15.51 12.85 -31.03
N ALA A 220 14.33 12.79 -31.63
CA ALA A 220 14.13 12.64 -33.06
C ALA A 220 13.21 13.78 -33.48
#